data_AF-A0A925P480-F1
#
_entry.id   AF-A0A925P480-F1
#
_cell.length_a   1.000
_cell.length_b   1.000
_cell.length_c   1.000
_cell.angle_alpha   90.00
_cell.angle_beta   90.00
_cell.angle_gamma   90.00
#
_symmetry.space_group_name_H-M   'P 1'
#
loop_
_entity.id
_entity.type
_entity.pdbx_description
1 polymer ?
#
loop_
_entity_poly.entity_id
_entity_poly.type
_entity_poly.pdbx_seq_one_letter_code
_entity_poly.pdbx_strand_id
1 'polypeptide(L)'
;MISWIQRTFQQHFKWLFILLLAVVIISFVFITNASSGIGQTGQPKLPPRPFLGIDLSQAEDQRRHASDAQLSVYLRFNPRQEVPESQLSQYALNRHATLHLADQLGLPEPTDEQTVAHIQTLRAFAGPSGQFDPKLYADF
;
A
#
# COMPACT_ATOMS: atom_id res chain seq x y z
N MET A 1 -2.18 -30.00 62.49
CA MET A 1 -2.69 -30.72 61.29
C MET A 1 -2.81 -29.83 60.04
N ILE A 2 -2.82 -28.50 60.17
CA ILE A 2 -2.81 -27.55 59.03
C ILE A 2 -1.43 -27.40 58.34
N SER A 3 -0.34 -27.69 59.06
CA SER A 3 1.04 -27.52 58.53
C SER A 3 1.40 -28.50 57.40
N TRP A 4 0.78 -29.68 57.34
CA TRP A 4 1.07 -30.67 56.28
C TRP A 4 0.42 -30.28 54.95
N ILE A 5 -0.85 -29.83 54.98
CA ILE A 5 -1.55 -29.35 53.79
C ILE A 5 -0.82 -28.13 53.19
N GLN A 6 -0.31 -27.23 54.03
CA GLN A 6 0.40 -26.03 53.59
C GLN A 6 1.76 -26.34 52.95
N ARG A 7 2.48 -27.35 53.46
CA ARG A 7 3.78 -27.77 52.92
C ARG A 7 3.63 -28.44 51.55
N THR A 8 2.63 -29.31 51.41
CA THR A 8 2.30 -29.96 50.13
C THR A 8 1.81 -28.94 49.09
N PHE A 9 0.96 -27.99 49.49
CA PHE A 9 0.43 -26.96 48.59
C PHE A 9 1.53 -26.02 48.04
N GLN A 10 2.49 -25.62 48.88
CA GLN A 10 3.60 -24.77 48.45
C GLN A 10 4.62 -25.50 47.54
N GLN A 11 4.76 -26.81 47.66
CA GLN A 11 5.66 -27.60 46.82
C GLN A 11 5.10 -27.86 45.42
N HIS A 12 3.80 -28.14 45.30
CA HIS A 12 3.16 -28.36 43.99
C HIS A 12 2.88 -27.05 43.24
N PHE A 13 2.68 -25.94 43.93
CA PHE A 13 2.47 -24.63 43.29
C PHE A 13 3.68 -24.19 42.45
N LYS A 14 4.91 -24.52 42.88
CA LYS A 14 6.13 -24.22 42.11
C LYS A 14 6.16 -24.94 40.76
N TRP A 15 5.74 -26.21 40.73
CA TRP A 15 5.66 -26.98 39.49
C TRP A 15 4.56 -26.47 38.57
N LEU A 16 3.39 -26.14 39.13
CA LEU A 16 2.29 -25.54 38.36
C LEU A 16 2.71 -24.17 37.76
N PHE A 17 3.43 -23.37 38.54
CA PHE A 17 3.95 -22.07 38.10
C PHE A 17 5.01 -22.20 37.00
N ILE A 18 5.97 -23.12 37.14
CA ILE A 18 7.00 -23.37 36.12
C ILE A 18 6.37 -23.87 34.82
N LEU A 19 5.40 -24.78 34.91
CA LEU A 19 4.69 -25.31 33.75
C LEU A 19 3.91 -24.20 33.03
N LEU A 20 3.17 -23.38 33.78
CA LEU A 20 2.43 -22.25 33.24
C LEU A 20 3.37 -21.22 32.61
N LEU A 21 4.50 -20.93 33.25
CA LEU A 21 5.52 -20.01 32.73
C LEU A 21 6.13 -20.54 31.42
N ALA A 22 6.43 -21.85 31.34
CA ALA A 22 6.95 -22.47 30.13
C ALA A 22 5.96 -22.36 28.95
N VAL A 23 4.67 -22.61 29.19
CA VAL A 23 3.61 -22.47 28.17
C VAL A 23 3.53 -21.03 27.66
N VAL A 24 3.62 -20.04 28.55
CA VAL A 24 3.60 -18.61 28.18
C VAL A 24 4.84 -18.24 27.37
N ILE A 25 6.04 -18.66 27.78
CA ILE A 25 7.29 -18.37 27.05
C ILE A 25 7.26 -19.01 25.66
N ILE A 26 6.86 -20.28 25.54
CA ILE A 26 6.77 -20.97 24.25
C ILE A 26 5.77 -20.23 23.35
N SER A 27 4.59 -19.89 23.87
CA SER A 27 3.58 -19.12 23.11
C SER A 27 4.12 -17.76 22.67
N PHE A 28 4.84 -17.05 23.55
CA PHE A 28 5.42 -15.75 23.25
C PHE A 28 6.52 -15.85 22.18
N VAL A 29 7.37 -16.88 22.23
CA VAL A 29 8.36 -17.16 21.18
C VAL A 29 7.68 -17.48 19.86
N PHE A 30 6.62 -18.29 19.83
CA PHE A 30 5.91 -18.57 18.57
C PHE A 30 5.22 -17.33 17.99
N ILE A 31 4.61 -16.48 18.83
CA ILE A 31 3.96 -15.24 18.38
C ILE A 31 4.99 -14.21 17.88
N THR A 32 6.11 -14.04 18.59
CA THR A 32 7.16 -13.07 18.20
C THR A 32 8.06 -13.60 17.09
N ASN A 33 8.29 -14.91 16.98
CA ASN A 33 9.04 -15.52 15.88
C ASN A 33 8.19 -15.66 14.61
N ALA A 34 6.86 -15.71 14.71
CA ALA A 34 5.98 -15.50 13.54
C ALA A 34 6.15 -14.11 12.89
N SER A 35 6.70 -13.13 13.63
CA SER A 35 7.12 -11.83 13.06
C SER A 35 8.59 -11.78 12.60
N SER A 36 9.40 -12.83 12.82
CA SER A 36 10.83 -12.86 12.49
C SER A 36 11.19 -14.02 11.54
N GLY A 37 10.74 -13.89 10.28
CA GLY A 37 11.63 -14.12 9.14
C GLY A 37 12.09 -15.55 8.77
N ILE A 38 11.60 -16.63 9.38
CA ILE A 38 11.89 -18.01 8.90
C ILE A 38 10.60 -18.62 8.34
N GLY A 39 10.30 -18.34 7.05
CA GLY A 39 9.18 -19.00 6.36
C GLY A 39 8.54 -18.27 5.17
N GLN A 40 9.01 -17.10 4.74
CA GLN A 40 8.47 -16.42 3.55
C GLN A 40 9.25 -16.78 2.27
N THR A 41 9.35 -18.06 1.92
CA THR A 41 9.76 -18.51 0.56
C THR A 41 8.56 -18.81 -0.34
N GLY A 42 7.49 -18.07 -0.14
CA GLY A 42 6.27 -18.19 -0.91
C GLY A 42 5.13 -17.72 -0.04
N GLN A 43 4.83 -16.42 -0.07
CA GLN A 43 3.47 -16.02 0.22
C GLN A 43 2.57 -16.94 -0.59
N PRO A 44 1.57 -17.62 0.02
CA PRO A 44 0.58 -18.32 -0.77
C PRO A 44 0.07 -17.28 -1.75
N LYS A 45 0.38 -17.46 -3.04
CA LYS A 45 -0.13 -16.60 -4.11
C LYS A 45 -1.63 -16.67 -3.95
N LEU A 46 -2.21 -15.70 -3.24
CA LEU A 46 -3.64 -15.56 -3.19
C LEU A 46 -4.07 -15.54 -4.65
N PRO A 47 -5.05 -16.38 -5.05
CA PRO A 47 -5.49 -16.41 -6.42
C PRO A 47 -5.81 -14.96 -6.81
N PRO A 48 -5.24 -14.47 -7.92
CA PRO A 48 -5.35 -13.06 -8.28
C PRO A 48 -6.81 -12.69 -8.30
N ARG A 49 -7.18 -11.64 -7.58
CA ARG A 49 -8.55 -11.12 -7.56
C ARG A 49 -8.55 -9.84 -8.36
N PRO A 50 -8.60 -9.92 -9.70
CA PRO A 50 -8.60 -8.74 -10.54
C PRO A 50 -9.86 -7.93 -10.23
N PHE A 51 -9.67 -6.73 -9.69
CA PHE A 51 -10.70 -5.73 -9.59
C PHE A 51 -10.41 -4.68 -10.66
N LEU A 52 -11.24 -4.65 -11.70
CA LEU A 52 -11.06 -3.79 -12.88
C LEU A 52 -9.73 -4.07 -13.61
N GLY A 53 -9.22 -5.30 -13.55
CA GLY A 53 -7.95 -5.67 -14.21
C GLY A 53 -6.70 -5.51 -13.33
N ILE A 54 -6.80 -4.99 -12.10
CA ILE A 54 -5.68 -4.95 -11.14
C ILE A 54 -5.86 -6.00 -10.06
N ASP A 55 -4.78 -6.68 -9.71
CA ASP A 55 -4.75 -7.48 -8.49
C ASP A 55 -4.44 -6.61 -7.25
N LEU A 56 -5.49 -6.13 -6.59
CA LEU A 56 -5.36 -5.40 -5.33
C LEU A 56 -4.78 -6.25 -4.19
N SER A 57 -4.56 -7.56 -4.37
CA SER A 57 -3.86 -8.37 -3.37
C SER A 57 -2.33 -8.27 -3.48
N GLN A 58 -1.80 -7.72 -4.59
CA GLN A 58 -0.37 -7.52 -4.79
C GLN A 58 0.06 -6.11 -4.35
N ALA A 59 1.00 -6.05 -3.41
CA ALA A 59 1.54 -4.77 -2.93
C ALA A 59 2.27 -3.97 -4.03
N GLU A 60 2.85 -4.65 -5.01
CA GLU A 60 3.56 -4.01 -6.12
C GLU A 60 2.59 -3.26 -7.06
N ASP A 61 1.48 -3.89 -7.41
CA ASP A 61 0.46 -3.26 -8.26
C ASP A 61 -0.16 -2.05 -7.54
N GLN A 62 -0.49 -2.19 -6.25
CA GLN A 62 -0.98 -1.06 -5.44
C GLN A 62 -0.02 0.14 -5.48
N ARG A 63 1.30 -0.08 -5.36
CA ARG A 63 2.30 0.99 -5.43
C ARG A 63 2.35 1.66 -6.79
N ARG A 64 2.29 0.88 -7.87
CA ARG A 64 2.30 1.43 -9.24
C ARG A 64 1.11 2.37 -9.46
N HIS A 65 -0.09 1.96 -9.07
CA HIS A 65 -1.27 2.82 -9.21
C HIS A 65 -1.21 4.08 -8.35
N ALA A 66 -0.69 3.97 -7.13
CA ALA A 66 -0.47 5.13 -6.28
C ALA A 66 0.55 6.10 -6.90
N SER A 67 1.63 5.58 -7.49
CA SER A 67 2.66 6.38 -8.16
C SER A 67 2.13 7.09 -9.41
N ASP A 68 1.39 6.40 -10.27
CA ASP A 68 0.78 7.00 -11.47
C ASP A 68 -0.22 8.09 -11.11
N ALA A 69 -1.02 7.85 -10.07
CA ALA A 69 -1.96 8.82 -9.54
C ALA A 69 -1.22 10.06 -9.01
N GLN A 70 -0.15 9.85 -8.23
CA GLN A 70 0.68 10.93 -7.69
C GLN A 70 1.30 11.77 -8.81
N LEU A 71 1.84 11.12 -9.85
CA LEU A 71 2.38 11.80 -11.02
C LEU A 71 1.31 12.63 -11.74
N SER A 72 0.13 12.04 -11.99
CA SER A 72 -0.93 12.77 -12.69
C SER A 72 -1.46 13.97 -11.88
N VAL A 73 -1.52 13.85 -10.55
CA VAL A 73 -1.85 14.96 -9.65
C VAL A 73 -0.75 16.03 -9.70
N TYR A 74 0.51 15.63 -9.62
CA TYR A 74 1.66 16.53 -9.73
C TYR A 74 1.65 17.32 -11.04
N LEU A 75 1.35 16.67 -12.16
CA LEU A 75 1.31 17.29 -13.48
C LEU A 75 0.14 18.27 -13.66
N ARG A 76 -1.03 17.92 -13.12
CA ARG A 76 -2.27 18.69 -13.28
C ARG A 76 -2.40 19.83 -12.29
N PHE A 77 -1.99 19.59 -11.06
CA PHE A 77 -2.06 20.56 -9.97
C PHE A 77 -0.70 21.22 -9.77
N ASN A 78 -0.62 22.15 -8.83
CA ASN A 78 0.65 22.80 -8.53
C ASN A 78 1.61 21.76 -7.93
N PRO A 79 2.82 21.57 -8.48
CA PRO A 79 3.87 20.71 -7.92
C PRO A 79 4.17 20.93 -6.44
N ARG A 80 3.83 22.11 -5.92
CA ARG A 80 4.08 22.53 -4.53
C ARG A 80 2.93 22.23 -3.57
N GLN A 81 1.82 21.68 -4.07
CA GLN A 81 0.64 21.39 -3.26
C GLN A 81 0.64 19.93 -2.84
N GLU A 82 0.83 19.68 -1.55
CA GLU A 82 0.66 18.36 -0.98
C GLU A 82 -0.81 17.96 -0.99
N VAL A 83 -1.10 16.78 -1.54
CA VAL A 83 -2.44 16.19 -1.54
C VAL A 83 -2.51 15.16 -0.43
N PRO A 84 -3.54 15.20 0.45
CA PRO A 84 -3.70 14.20 1.49
C PRO A 84 -3.75 12.78 0.93
N GLU A 85 -3.10 11.83 1.60
CA GLU A 85 -2.99 10.44 1.15
C GLU A 85 -4.36 9.79 0.91
N SER A 86 -5.36 10.11 1.73
CA SER A 86 -6.73 9.61 1.58
C SER A 86 -7.40 10.09 0.29
N GLN A 87 -7.15 11.34 -0.11
CA GLN A 87 -7.66 11.90 -1.38
C GLN A 87 -6.90 11.30 -2.56
N LEU A 88 -5.58 11.14 -2.44
CA LEU A 88 -4.76 10.52 -3.47
C LEU A 88 -5.20 9.08 -3.74
N SER A 89 -5.49 8.32 -2.69
CA SER A 89 -5.95 6.93 -2.77
C SER A 89 -7.30 6.82 -3.49
N GLN A 90 -8.26 7.69 -3.13
CA GLN A 90 -9.57 7.74 -3.81
C GLN A 90 -9.43 8.14 -5.28
N TYR A 91 -8.58 9.13 -5.56
CA TYR A 91 -8.29 9.56 -6.92
C TYR A 91 -7.64 8.44 -7.75
N ALA A 92 -6.67 7.71 -7.19
CA ALA A 92 -6.00 6.59 -7.86
C ALA A 92 -6.99 5.50 -8.28
N LEU A 93 -7.87 5.09 -7.36
CA LEU A 93 -8.90 4.07 -7.62
C LEU A 93 -9.90 4.55 -8.69
N ASN A 94 -10.37 5.79 -8.60
CA ASN A 94 -11.35 6.33 -9.55
C ASN A 94 -10.74 6.52 -10.95
N ARG A 95 -9.50 7.04 -11.02
CA ARG A 95 -8.75 7.16 -12.27
C ARG A 95 -8.61 5.80 -12.94
N HIS A 96 -8.19 4.80 -12.18
CA HIS A 96 -8.02 3.46 -12.72
C HIS A 96 -9.34 2.86 -13.21
N ALA A 97 -10.41 2.98 -12.42
CA ALA A 97 -11.73 2.50 -12.82
C ALA A 97 -12.21 3.16 -14.13
N THR A 98 -11.95 4.45 -14.28
CA THR A 98 -12.32 5.20 -15.48
C THR A 98 -11.51 4.75 -16.70
N LEU A 99 -10.20 4.50 -16.54
CA LEU A 99 -9.37 3.98 -17.62
C LEU A 99 -9.78 2.56 -18.03
N HIS A 100 -10.02 1.68 -17.05
CA HIS A 100 -10.51 0.35 -17.35
C HIS A 100 -11.86 0.37 -18.10
N LEU A 101 -12.75 1.28 -17.70
CA LEU A 101 -14.02 1.48 -18.40
C LEU A 101 -13.81 2.04 -19.82
N ALA A 102 -12.87 2.97 -20.01
CA ALA A 102 -12.51 3.49 -21.33
C ALA A 102 -12.01 2.38 -22.26
N ASP A 103 -11.16 1.49 -21.74
CA ASP A 103 -10.65 0.32 -22.47
C ASP A 103 -11.78 -0.64 -22.83
N GLN A 104 -12.69 -0.93 -21.89
CA GLN A 104 -13.86 -1.78 -22.13
C GLN A 104 -14.82 -1.20 -23.17
N LEU A 105 -14.96 0.13 -23.20
CA LEU A 105 -15.77 0.84 -24.19
C LEU A 105 -15.07 0.98 -25.55
N GLY A 106 -13.80 0.55 -25.66
CA GLY A 106 -13.01 0.67 -26.87
C GLY A 106 -12.77 2.12 -27.27
N LEU A 107 -12.61 3.02 -26.29
CA LEU A 107 -12.23 4.41 -26.58
C LEU A 107 -10.85 4.41 -27.25
N PRO A 108 -10.66 5.15 -28.36
CA PRO A 108 -9.37 5.20 -29.03
C PRO A 108 -8.32 5.88 -28.12
N GLU A 109 -7.08 5.40 -28.23
CA GLU A 109 -5.95 6.07 -27.58
C GLU A 109 -5.79 7.49 -28.14
N PRO A 110 -5.32 8.46 -27.30
CA PRO A 110 -5.03 9.81 -27.78
C PRO A 110 -3.96 9.79 -28.87
N THR A 111 -4.11 10.64 -29.88
CA THR A 111 -3.05 10.82 -30.89
C THR A 111 -1.86 11.59 -30.30
N ASP A 112 -0.71 11.53 -30.96
CA ASP A 112 0.48 12.29 -30.55
C ASP A 112 0.17 13.80 -30.48
N GLU A 113 -0.56 14.33 -31.46
CA GLU A 113 -0.97 15.73 -31.51
C GLU A 113 -1.86 16.11 -30.32
N GLN A 114 -2.83 15.24 -29.97
CA GLN A 114 -3.70 15.44 -28.81
C GLN A 114 -2.92 15.36 -27.50
N THR A 115 -1.94 14.47 -27.42
CA THR A 115 -1.07 14.32 -26.25
C THR A 115 -0.20 15.55 -26.06
N VAL A 116 0.43 16.06 -27.13
CA VAL A 116 1.20 17.31 -27.10
C VAL A 116 0.33 18.48 -26.68
N ALA A 117 -0.87 18.61 -27.28
CA ALA A 117 -1.81 19.66 -26.91
C ALA A 117 -2.21 19.56 -25.43
N HIS A 118 -2.45 18.35 -24.91
CA HIS A 118 -2.77 18.16 -23.50
C HIS A 118 -1.60 18.54 -22.59
N ILE A 119 -0.37 18.12 -22.91
CA ILE A 119 0.83 18.45 -22.12
C ILE A 119 1.01 19.95 -21.98
N GLN A 120 0.75 20.72 -23.05
CA GLN A 120 0.83 22.18 -23.02
C GLN A 120 -0.20 22.85 -22.11
N THR A 121 -1.27 22.15 -21.72
CA THR A 121 -2.28 22.63 -20.76
C THR A 121 -1.94 22.30 -19.30
N LEU A 122 -0.93 21.46 -19.05
CA LEU A 122 -0.60 20.99 -17.70
C LEU A 122 0.05 22.11 -16.88
N ARG A 123 -0.40 22.24 -15.62
CA ARG A 123 0.07 23.31 -14.74
C ARG A 123 1.55 23.15 -14.37
N ALA A 124 2.05 21.92 -14.28
CA ALA A 124 3.46 21.65 -13.98
C ALA A 124 4.42 22.28 -15.01
N PHE A 125 3.97 22.43 -16.26
CA PHE A 125 4.77 23.00 -17.34
C PHE A 125 4.37 24.44 -17.69
N ALA A 126 3.54 25.08 -16.87
CA ALA A 126 3.15 26.47 -17.08
C ALA A 126 4.08 27.42 -16.33
N GLY A 127 4.67 28.38 -17.05
CA GLY A 127 5.51 29.43 -16.47
C GLY A 127 4.73 30.48 -15.67
N PRO A 128 5.41 31.55 -15.20
CA PRO A 128 4.77 32.62 -14.42
C PRO A 128 3.61 33.32 -15.14
N SER A 129 3.66 33.37 -16.48
CA SER A 129 2.60 33.91 -17.34
C SER A 129 1.39 32.98 -17.50
N GLY A 130 1.46 31.75 -16.97
CA GLY A 130 0.46 30.71 -17.16
C GLY A 130 0.51 30.02 -18.53
N GLN A 131 1.45 30.41 -19.40
CA GLN A 131 1.70 29.76 -20.68
C GLN A 131 2.71 28.61 -20.53
N PHE A 132 2.66 27.65 -21.45
CA PHE A 132 3.62 26.55 -21.51
C PHE A 132 5.06 27.06 -21.57
N ASP A 133 5.92 26.50 -20.72
CA ASP A 133 7.34 26.78 -20.65
C ASP A 133 8.14 25.52 -21.06
N PRO A 134 8.77 25.53 -22.25
CA PRO A 134 9.57 24.41 -22.73
C PRO A 134 10.75 24.04 -21.81
N LYS A 135 11.29 24.98 -21.03
CA LYS A 135 12.37 24.67 -20.08
C LYS A 135 11.85 23.82 -18.93
N LEU A 136 10.69 24.18 -18.35
CA LEU A 136 10.08 23.39 -17.28
C LEU A 136 9.76 21.96 -17.72
N TYR A 137 9.37 21.78 -18.99
CA TYR A 137 9.17 20.44 -19.55
C TYR A 137 10.48 19.69 -19.77
N ALA A 138 11.54 20.37 -20.24
CA ALA A 138 12.84 19.74 -20.48
C ALA A 138 13.61 19.39 -19.18
N ASP A 139 13.35 20.12 -18.09
CA ASP A 139 13.97 19.91 -16.78
C ASP A 139 13.26 18.85 -15.92
N PHE A 140 12.08 18.38 -16.35
CA PHE A 140 11.26 17.36 -15.68
C PHE A 140 11.71 15.94 -16.05
#